data_AF-A0A151JQ25-F1
#
_entry.id   AF-A0A151JQ25-F1
#
_cell.length_a   1.000
_cell.length_b   1.000
_cell.length_c   1.000
_cell.angle_alpha   90.00
_cell.angle_beta   90.00
_cell.angle_gamma   90.00
#
_symmetry.space_group_name_H-M   'P 1'
#
loop_
_entity.id
_entity.type
_entity.pdbx_description
1 polymer ?
#
loop_
_entity_poly.entity_id
_entity_poly.type
_entity_poly.pdbx_seq_one_letter_code
_entity_poly.pdbx_strand_id
1 'polypeptide(L)'
;MVGSLEVPASPSVTGLRSSLVSDSVDSSLAAPGVAVSPTDLVAALASLSSVLSSLDDRIARLESRLGAGDRIERGLDALDGRLAALDSSIQRLVCVERKVDGLSSALDVLSSDASALRDGQQLLDDRLSRLERDLSPRAVVPSCVILAGSDDLVRPVERMEGERRDHEIIVFGLPESVSEDAAALMTVLASFLGLTLTPGEIVTSFRIPVRGASRGRPLVRLNTVARRNELLERARRQRARLVASLICPSWPGDSVSLRERATAAERRVFGEVSRLARLHGIGYVWMRRGVTYFRVSEGSRAFCYVSPEETLRVVGFGARSPGPSLSALSLDGRSD
;
A
#
# COMPACT_ATOMS: atom_id res chain seq x y z
N MET A 1 0.89 -25.58 -38.44
CA MET A 1 0.41 -25.48 -39.82
C MET A 1 1.37 -24.58 -40.55
N VAL A 2 2.08 -25.18 -41.50
CA VAL A 2 3.20 -24.62 -42.25
C VAL A 2 2.66 -24.17 -43.61
N GLY A 3 3.13 -23.02 -44.10
CA GLY A 3 3.03 -22.65 -45.51
C GLY A 3 2.85 -21.14 -45.68
N SER A 4 3.49 -20.46 -46.62
CA SER A 4 4.56 -20.81 -47.56
C SER A 4 5.18 -19.48 -48.00
N LEU A 5 6.50 -19.48 -48.20
CA LEU A 5 7.22 -18.43 -48.92
C LEU A 5 6.82 -18.47 -50.40
N GLU A 6 6.61 -17.30 -51.01
CA GLU A 6 6.72 -17.15 -52.47
C GLU A 6 7.13 -15.72 -52.86
N VAL A 7 8.32 -15.61 -53.46
CA VAL A 7 8.93 -14.50 -54.24
C VAL A 7 9.90 -15.21 -55.21
N PRO A 8 10.27 -14.74 -56.42
CA PRO A 8 9.78 -13.62 -57.26
C PRO A 8 9.42 -14.04 -58.71
N ALA A 9 8.86 -13.11 -59.50
CA ALA A 9 8.90 -13.17 -60.96
C ALA A 9 9.52 -11.88 -61.55
N SER A 10 10.64 -12.03 -62.25
CA SER A 10 11.25 -11.03 -63.12
C SER A 10 10.85 -11.32 -64.57
N PRO A 11 10.60 -10.29 -65.42
CA PRO A 11 10.63 -10.47 -66.86
C PRO A 11 11.74 -9.67 -67.55
N SER A 12 12.63 -10.43 -68.20
CA SER A 12 13.08 -10.31 -69.59
C SER A 12 13.43 -8.92 -70.16
N VAL A 13 14.75 -8.68 -70.30
CA VAL A 13 15.34 -7.72 -71.24
C VAL A 13 15.56 -8.43 -72.59
N THR A 14 14.94 -7.90 -73.65
CA THR A 14 14.93 -8.47 -75.01
C THR A 14 15.62 -7.53 -75.99
N GLY A 15 16.52 -8.07 -76.83
CA GLY A 15 16.88 -7.55 -78.15
C GLY A 15 17.98 -6.49 -78.18
N LEU A 16 19.26 -6.79 -78.50
CA LEU A 16 19.80 -7.12 -79.84
C LEU A 16 19.32 -6.20 -80.97
N ARG A 17 20.19 -5.29 -81.43
CA ARG A 17 20.55 -5.16 -82.85
C ARG A 17 21.74 -4.22 -83.07
N SER A 18 22.90 -4.85 -83.20
CA SER A 18 24.06 -4.39 -83.95
C SER A 18 23.73 -4.39 -85.46
N SER A 19 23.91 -3.27 -86.15
CA SER A 19 24.05 -3.26 -87.61
C SER A 19 25.38 -2.62 -88.01
N LEU A 20 26.34 -3.50 -88.30
CA LEU A 20 27.45 -3.24 -89.20
C LEU A 20 26.87 -2.98 -90.59
N VAL A 21 27.22 -1.86 -91.23
CA VAL A 21 27.14 -1.71 -92.68
C VAL A 21 28.50 -1.23 -93.16
N SER A 22 29.05 -2.07 -94.02
CA SER A 22 30.35 -2.01 -94.66
C SER A 22 30.40 -1.01 -95.81
N ASP A 23 31.62 -0.55 -96.08
CA ASP A 23 32.25 -0.36 -97.40
C ASP A 23 31.40 0.06 -98.60
N SER A 24 31.73 1.24 -99.15
CA SER A 24 32.04 1.35 -100.57
C SER A 24 32.90 2.59 -100.82
N VAL A 25 34.19 2.35 -101.09
CA VAL A 25 35.16 3.34 -101.52
C VAL A 25 35.17 3.32 -103.05
N ASP A 26 34.47 4.25 -103.69
CA ASP A 26 34.61 4.48 -105.13
C ASP A 26 35.69 5.53 -105.38
N SER A 27 36.79 5.02 -105.95
CA SER A 27 37.93 5.79 -106.43
C SER A 27 37.69 6.20 -107.88
N SER A 28 37.58 7.49 -108.15
CA SER A 28 37.63 8.05 -109.51
C SER A 28 38.41 9.36 -109.49
N LEU A 29 39.73 9.24 -109.62
CA LEU A 29 40.64 10.33 -109.94
C LEU A 29 40.43 10.79 -111.39
N ALA A 30 40.11 12.07 -111.57
CA ALA A 30 40.40 12.81 -112.79
C ALA A 30 40.89 14.20 -112.40
N ALA A 31 42.20 14.42 -112.48
CA ALA A 31 42.85 15.70 -112.23
C ALA A 31 43.12 16.42 -113.56
N PRO A 32 42.66 17.66 -113.76
CA PRO A 32 43.20 18.54 -114.77
C PRO A 32 44.36 19.36 -114.18
N GLY A 33 45.52 19.28 -114.84
CA GLY A 33 46.71 20.06 -114.49
C GLY A 33 46.48 21.54 -114.76
N VAL A 34 46.38 22.31 -113.68
CA VAL A 34 46.44 23.77 -113.69
C VAL A 34 47.82 24.15 -113.17
N ALA A 35 48.62 24.83 -113.99
CA ALA A 35 49.91 25.37 -113.60
C ALA A 35 49.67 26.50 -112.59
N VAL A 36 49.78 26.17 -111.31
CA VAL A 36 49.65 27.09 -110.17
C VAL A 36 51.04 27.69 -109.89
N SER A 37 51.14 29.02 -109.85
CA SER A 37 52.42 29.69 -109.60
C SER A 37 52.90 29.43 -108.16
N PRO A 38 54.21 29.42 -107.86
CA PRO A 38 54.72 29.20 -106.50
C PRO A 38 54.18 30.22 -105.48
N THR A 39 53.82 31.42 -105.93
CA THR A 39 53.10 32.44 -105.15
C THR A 39 51.67 32.02 -104.77
N ASP A 40 50.98 31.29 -105.65
CA ASP A 40 49.64 30.77 -105.39
C ASP A 40 49.67 29.57 -104.41
N LEU A 41 50.74 28.77 -104.42
CA LEU A 41 50.96 27.70 -103.43
C LEU A 41 51.19 28.26 -102.02
N VAL A 42 51.96 29.35 -101.90
CA VAL A 42 52.17 30.04 -100.61
C VAL A 42 50.86 30.69 -100.13
N ALA A 43 50.08 31.29 -101.04
CA ALA A 43 48.74 31.81 -100.72
C ALA A 43 47.76 30.70 -100.31
N ALA A 44 47.81 29.53 -100.95
CA ALA A 44 47.01 28.36 -100.59
C ALA A 44 47.40 27.78 -99.23
N LEU A 45 48.70 27.70 -98.91
CA LEU A 45 49.19 27.28 -97.59
C LEU A 45 48.80 28.26 -96.49
N ALA A 46 48.89 29.57 -96.74
CA ALA A 46 48.42 30.59 -95.81
C ALA A 46 46.90 30.51 -95.59
N SER A 47 46.12 30.29 -96.66
CA SER A 47 44.69 30.04 -96.59
C SER A 47 44.38 28.78 -95.78
N LEU A 48 45.07 27.67 -96.04
CA LEU A 48 44.89 26.41 -95.31
C LEU A 48 45.27 26.56 -93.83
N SER A 49 46.33 27.30 -93.52
CA SER A 49 46.72 27.62 -92.15
C SER A 49 45.65 28.44 -91.43
N SER A 50 45.02 29.40 -92.11
CA SER A 50 43.91 30.17 -91.54
C SER A 50 42.65 29.33 -91.31
N VAL A 51 42.37 28.38 -92.20
CA VAL A 51 41.28 27.40 -92.07
C VAL A 51 41.56 26.45 -90.90
N LEU A 52 42.79 25.96 -90.76
CA LEU A 52 43.19 25.11 -89.64
C LEU A 52 43.06 25.86 -88.31
N SER A 53 43.51 27.11 -88.23
CA SER A 53 43.31 27.94 -87.03
C SER A 53 41.82 28.17 -86.74
N SER A 54 41.00 28.37 -87.77
CA SER A 54 39.54 28.50 -87.62
C SER A 54 38.88 27.20 -87.15
N LEU A 55 39.39 26.05 -87.60
CA LEU A 55 38.94 24.72 -87.16
C LEU A 55 39.35 24.47 -85.71
N ASP A 56 40.57 24.80 -85.31
CA ASP A 56 41.03 24.70 -83.92
C ASP A 56 40.17 25.56 -82.99
N ASP A 57 39.86 26.80 -83.39
CA ASP A 57 38.93 27.66 -82.65
C ASP A 57 37.51 27.08 -82.59
N ARG A 58 37.06 26.37 -83.64
CA ARG A 58 35.76 25.69 -83.63
C ARG A 58 35.79 24.45 -82.74
N ILE A 59 36.88 23.69 -82.73
CA ILE A 59 37.09 22.52 -81.88
C ILE A 59 37.13 22.95 -80.42
N ALA A 60 37.93 23.94 -80.05
CA ALA A 60 37.97 24.47 -78.69
C ALA A 60 36.59 24.99 -78.22
N ARG A 61 35.81 25.61 -79.12
CA ARG A 61 34.42 25.99 -78.84
C ARG A 61 33.50 24.79 -78.66
N LEU A 62 33.66 23.72 -79.44
CA LEU A 62 32.90 22.48 -79.28
C LEU A 62 33.26 21.76 -77.99
N GLU A 63 34.54 21.67 -77.64
CA GLU A 63 35.02 21.08 -76.38
C GLU A 63 34.50 21.86 -75.17
N SER A 64 34.54 23.19 -75.21
CA SER A 64 33.93 24.01 -74.16
C SER A 64 32.41 23.82 -74.06
N ARG A 65 31.71 23.58 -75.19
CA ARG A 65 30.27 23.28 -75.19
C ARG A 65 29.98 21.87 -74.69
N LEU A 66 30.83 20.88 -75.00
CA LEU A 66 30.75 19.54 -74.44
C LEU A 66 30.97 19.56 -72.93
N GLY A 67 31.90 20.37 -72.42
CA GLY A 67 32.08 20.59 -70.98
C GLY A 67 30.90 21.28 -70.28
N ALA A 68 30.00 21.92 -71.03
CA ALA A 68 28.70 22.36 -70.50
C ALA A 68 27.70 21.19 -70.37
N GLY A 69 27.81 20.18 -71.25
CA GLY A 69 27.11 18.90 -71.13
C GLY A 69 27.43 18.19 -69.81
N ASP A 70 28.71 18.04 -69.46
CA ASP A 70 29.13 17.42 -68.18
C ASP A 70 28.57 18.17 -66.95
N ARG A 71 28.38 19.49 -67.06
CA ARG A 71 27.76 20.29 -66.00
C ARG A 71 26.27 20.03 -65.88
N ILE A 72 25.60 19.81 -67.01
CA ILE A 72 24.18 19.44 -67.06
C ILE A 72 24.01 18.03 -66.47
N GLU A 73 24.84 17.07 -66.87
CA GLU A 73 24.80 15.70 -66.34
C GLU A 73 25.00 15.68 -64.81
N ARG A 74 26.04 16.35 -64.31
CA ARG A 74 26.22 16.51 -62.85
C ARG A 74 25.05 17.20 -62.16
N GLY A 75 24.37 18.11 -62.85
CA GLY A 75 23.15 18.76 -62.36
C GLY A 75 21.97 17.80 -62.28
N LEU A 76 21.81 16.93 -63.27
CA LEU A 76 20.78 15.87 -63.29
C LEU A 76 21.02 14.85 -62.18
N ASP A 77 22.26 14.38 -62.00
CA ASP A 77 22.61 13.46 -60.91
C ASP A 77 22.32 14.06 -59.53
N ALA A 78 22.60 15.36 -59.36
CA ALA A 78 22.30 16.07 -58.12
C ALA A 78 20.78 16.23 -57.91
N LEU A 79 20.00 16.40 -58.97
CA LEU A 79 18.54 16.43 -58.90
C LEU A 79 17.96 15.05 -58.56
N ASP A 80 18.47 13.99 -59.17
CA ASP A 80 18.05 12.61 -58.85
C ASP A 80 18.35 12.26 -57.40
N GLY A 81 19.52 12.65 -56.88
CA GLY A 81 19.83 12.52 -55.46
C GLY A 81 18.86 13.27 -54.54
N ARG A 82 18.41 14.47 -54.94
CA ARG A 82 17.39 15.24 -54.21
C ARG A 82 16.01 14.61 -54.31
N LEU A 83 15.64 14.06 -55.47
CA LEU A 83 14.38 13.34 -55.66
C LEU A 83 14.33 12.08 -54.80
N ALA A 84 15.42 11.31 -54.72
CA ALA A 84 15.52 10.14 -53.85
C ALA A 84 15.41 10.50 -52.35
N ALA A 85 16.02 11.62 -51.94
CA ALA A 85 15.88 12.14 -50.57
C ALA A 85 14.45 12.61 -50.26
N LEU A 86 13.77 13.21 -51.25
CA LEU A 86 12.38 13.63 -51.14
C LEU A 86 11.45 12.41 -51.05
N ASP A 87 11.67 11.37 -51.86
CA ASP A 87 10.91 10.12 -51.78
C ASP A 87 11.07 9.43 -50.42
N SER A 88 12.30 9.38 -49.90
CA SER A 88 12.57 8.88 -48.54
C SER A 88 11.82 9.69 -47.46
N SER A 89 11.69 11.00 -47.65
CA SER A 89 10.94 11.88 -46.75
C SER A 89 9.43 11.64 -46.85
N ILE A 90 8.90 11.42 -48.06
CA ILE A 90 7.50 11.03 -48.29
C ILE A 90 7.20 9.70 -47.58
N GLN A 91 8.06 8.69 -47.73
CA GLN A 91 7.85 7.39 -47.05
C GLN A 91 7.84 7.51 -45.53
N ARG A 92 8.66 8.39 -44.96
CA ARG A 92 8.62 8.70 -43.52
C ARG A 92 7.32 9.39 -43.12
N LEU A 93 6.81 10.33 -43.92
CA LEU A 93 5.53 10.99 -43.66
C LEU A 93 4.37 9.99 -43.69
N VAL A 94 4.34 9.09 -44.68
CA VAL A 94 3.33 8.01 -44.76
C VAL A 94 3.42 7.08 -43.54
N CYS A 95 4.62 6.80 -43.02
CA CYS A 95 4.77 6.04 -41.77
C CYS A 95 4.20 6.79 -40.56
N VAL A 96 4.39 8.11 -40.48
CA VAL A 96 3.83 8.94 -39.42
C VAL A 96 2.30 8.98 -39.51
N GLU A 97 1.75 9.13 -40.70
CA GLU A 97 0.29 9.10 -40.95
C GLU A 97 -0.34 7.81 -40.41
N ARG A 98 0.23 6.64 -40.74
CA ARG A 98 -0.25 5.35 -40.20
C ARG A 98 -0.17 5.27 -38.67
N LYS A 99 0.84 5.89 -38.05
CA LYS A 99 0.95 5.94 -36.59
C LYS A 99 -0.11 6.86 -35.99
N VAL A 100 -0.45 7.96 -36.66
CA VAL A 100 -1.54 8.84 -36.27
C VAL A 100 -2.88 8.11 -36.34
N ASP A 101 -3.14 7.33 -37.40
CA ASP A 101 -4.34 6.49 -37.50
C ASP A 101 -4.40 5.42 -36.39
N GLY A 102 -3.25 4.80 -36.08
CA GLY A 102 -3.12 3.86 -34.98
C GLY A 102 -3.42 4.49 -33.61
N LEU A 103 -2.92 5.71 -33.37
CA LEU A 103 -3.22 6.46 -32.14
C LEU A 103 -4.68 6.89 -32.07
N SER A 104 -5.29 7.27 -33.22
CA SER A 104 -6.70 7.63 -33.29
C SER A 104 -7.59 6.46 -32.91
N SER A 105 -7.36 5.28 -33.48
CA SER A 105 -8.13 4.08 -33.14
C SER A 105 -7.95 3.64 -31.68
N ALA A 106 -6.74 3.77 -31.11
CA ALA A 106 -6.52 3.52 -29.68
C ALA A 106 -7.26 4.52 -28.79
N LEU A 107 -7.35 5.79 -29.20
CA LEU A 107 -8.12 6.82 -28.49
C LEU A 107 -9.62 6.51 -28.50
N ASP A 108 -10.16 6.02 -29.62
CA ASP A 108 -11.57 5.62 -29.73
C ASP A 108 -11.91 4.46 -28.78
N VAL A 109 -11.03 3.45 -28.68
CA VAL A 109 -11.18 2.34 -27.73
C VAL A 109 -11.14 2.83 -26.29
N LEU A 110 -10.17 3.66 -25.92
CA LEU A 110 -10.08 4.24 -24.58
C LEU A 110 -11.30 5.12 -24.23
N SER A 111 -11.83 5.85 -25.21
CA SER A 111 -13.06 6.63 -25.04
C SER A 111 -14.27 5.71 -24.79
N SER A 112 -14.35 4.57 -25.48
CA SER A 112 -15.39 3.56 -25.24
C SER A 112 -15.27 2.96 -23.83
N ASP A 113 -14.08 2.56 -23.40
CA ASP A 113 -13.85 2.02 -22.05
C ASP A 113 -14.18 3.03 -20.95
N ALA A 114 -13.81 4.31 -21.14
CA ALA A 114 -14.15 5.39 -20.21
C ALA A 114 -15.67 5.59 -20.09
N SER A 115 -16.41 5.43 -21.19
CA SER A 115 -17.88 5.47 -21.15
C SER A 115 -18.47 4.29 -20.39
N ALA A 116 -17.96 3.07 -20.60
CA ALA A 116 -18.41 1.87 -19.89
C ALA A 116 -18.13 1.93 -18.38
N LEU A 117 -16.97 2.48 -17.98
CA LEU A 117 -16.64 2.71 -16.57
C LEU A 117 -17.58 3.74 -15.92
N ARG A 118 -17.92 4.82 -16.65
CA ARG A 118 -18.88 5.82 -16.17
C ARG A 118 -20.26 5.21 -15.96
N ASP A 119 -20.72 4.37 -16.89
CA ASP A 119 -21.99 3.65 -16.74
C ASP A 119 -21.97 2.69 -15.55
N GLY A 120 -20.84 2.00 -15.32
CA GLY A 120 -20.63 1.16 -14.15
C GLY A 120 -20.64 1.94 -12.82
N GLN A 121 -20.05 3.13 -12.79
CA GLN A 121 -20.11 4.04 -11.64
C GLN A 121 -21.55 4.49 -11.37
N GLN A 122 -22.28 4.92 -12.41
CA GLN A 122 -23.67 5.31 -12.28
C GLN A 122 -24.54 4.16 -11.75
N LEU A 123 -24.30 2.92 -12.19
CA LEU A 123 -24.99 1.74 -11.69
C LEU A 123 -24.69 1.49 -10.20
N LEU A 124 -23.44 1.66 -9.77
CA LEU A 124 -23.06 1.51 -8.36
C LEU A 124 -23.69 2.62 -7.49
N ASP A 125 -23.70 3.86 -7.96
CA ASP A 125 -24.35 4.98 -7.29
C ASP A 125 -25.86 4.79 -7.19
N ASP A 126 -26.50 4.25 -8.23
CA ASP A 126 -27.91 3.87 -8.19
C ASP A 126 -28.17 2.74 -7.19
N ARG A 127 -27.26 1.76 -7.09
CA ARG A 127 -27.33 0.68 -6.08
C ARG A 127 -27.13 1.20 -4.67
N LEU A 128 -26.18 2.11 -4.46
CA LEU A 128 -25.97 2.78 -3.18
C LEU A 128 -27.20 3.59 -2.82
N SER A 129 -27.73 4.40 -3.74
CA SER A 129 -28.96 5.16 -3.54
C SER A 129 -30.17 4.28 -3.23
N ARG A 130 -30.25 3.07 -3.82
CA ARG A 130 -31.27 2.06 -3.48
C ARG A 130 -31.07 1.52 -2.06
N LEU A 131 -29.85 1.11 -1.70
CA LEU A 131 -29.54 0.63 -0.35
C LEU A 131 -29.80 1.72 0.70
N GLU A 132 -29.37 2.95 0.42
CA GLU A 132 -29.66 4.11 1.25
C GLU A 132 -31.16 4.35 1.35
N ARG A 133 -31.95 4.24 0.27
CA ARG A 133 -33.41 4.33 0.31
C ARG A 133 -34.11 3.12 0.91
N ASP A 134 -33.49 1.95 1.00
CA ASP A 134 -34.02 0.81 1.74
C ASP A 134 -33.74 0.99 3.24
N LEU A 135 -32.68 1.73 3.58
CA LEU A 135 -32.30 2.09 4.94
C LEU A 135 -32.98 3.39 5.44
N SER A 136 -33.27 4.34 4.55
CA SER A 136 -33.72 5.71 4.85
C SER A 136 -35.19 5.89 5.29
N PRO A 137 -36.19 5.04 4.94
CA PRO A 137 -37.55 5.15 5.44
C PRO A 137 -37.68 4.53 6.84
N ARG A 138 -36.61 3.96 7.41
CA ARG A 138 -36.57 3.50 8.80
C ARG A 138 -36.03 4.59 9.74
N ALA A 139 -36.49 5.81 9.52
CA ALA A 139 -36.16 6.99 10.32
C ALA A 139 -37.37 7.93 10.51
N VAL A 140 -38.55 7.39 10.83
CA VAL A 140 -39.44 7.98 11.88
C VAL A 140 -40.01 6.86 12.78
N VAL A 141 -39.28 5.77 12.91
CA VAL A 141 -39.30 4.94 14.12
C VAL A 141 -37.82 4.70 14.40
N PRO A 142 -37.31 5.08 15.58
CA PRO A 142 -35.88 5.10 15.87
C PRO A 142 -35.23 3.80 15.42
N SER A 143 -34.12 3.92 14.70
CA SER A 143 -33.22 2.83 14.28
C SER A 143 -32.50 2.18 15.48
N CYS A 144 -33.26 1.88 16.53
CA CYS A 144 -32.97 1.11 17.72
C CYS A 144 -33.54 -0.31 17.55
N VAL A 145 -33.41 -0.96 16.39
CA VAL A 145 -33.95 -2.34 16.26
C VAL A 145 -32.98 -3.32 15.62
N ILE A 146 -32.08 -2.90 14.72
CA ILE A 146 -31.10 -3.84 14.15
C ILE A 146 -29.73 -3.74 14.86
N LEU A 147 -29.26 -2.53 15.24
CA LEU A 147 -28.14 -2.39 16.17
C LEU A 147 -28.57 -2.49 17.64
N ALA A 148 -29.82 -2.14 17.97
CA ALA A 148 -30.37 -2.57 19.25
C ALA A 148 -30.59 -4.09 19.27
N GLY A 149 -30.88 -4.75 18.16
CA GLY A 149 -30.90 -6.23 18.13
C GLY A 149 -29.56 -6.84 18.54
N SER A 150 -28.42 -6.24 18.15
CA SER A 150 -27.11 -6.67 18.64
C SER A 150 -26.86 -6.24 20.08
N ASP A 151 -27.15 -4.99 20.47
CA ASP A 151 -26.91 -4.51 21.84
C ASP A 151 -27.83 -5.19 22.87
N ASP A 152 -29.06 -5.51 22.47
CA ASP A 152 -30.08 -6.21 23.25
C ASP A 152 -29.79 -7.69 23.37
N LEU A 153 -28.92 -8.27 22.53
CA LEU A 153 -28.38 -9.63 22.71
C LEU A 153 -27.03 -9.61 23.42
N VAL A 154 -26.19 -8.62 23.15
CA VAL A 154 -24.89 -8.45 23.82
C VAL A 154 -25.09 -8.26 25.31
N ARG A 155 -26.02 -7.41 25.75
CA ARG A 155 -26.27 -7.19 27.18
C ARG A 155 -26.70 -8.45 27.93
N PRO A 156 -27.68 -9.27 27.46
CA PRO A 156 -27.99 -10.56 28.07
C PRO A 156 -26.81 -11.54 28.05
N VAL A 157 -26.07 -11.63 26.94
CA VAL A 157 -24.91 -12.53 26.85
C VAL A 157 -23.84 -12.11 27.85
N GLU A 158 -23.53 -10.82 27.95
CA GLU A 158 -22.59 -10.28 28.93
C GLU A 158 -23.08 -10.50 30.37
N ARG A 159 -24.38 -10.33 30.63
CA ARG A 159 -25.00 -10.62 31.93
C ARG A 159 -24.85 -12.10 32.29
N MET A 160 -25.20 -13.01 31.38
CA MET A 160 -25.06 -14.45 31.58
C MET A 160 -23.61 -14.88 31.78
N GLU A 161 -22.67 -14.28 31.03
CA GLU A 161 -21.24 -14.50 31.24
C GLU A 161 -20.76 -13.98 32.60
N GLY A 162 -21.27 -12.82 33.02
CA GLY A 162 -21.00 -12.24 34.33
C GLY A 162 -21.45 -13.16 35.46
N GLU A 163 -22.72 -13.59 35.44
CA GLU A 163 -23.30 -14.52 36.42
C GLU A 163 -22.50 -15.83 36.52
N ARG A 164 -22.03 -16.36 35.37
CA ARG A 164 -21.17 -17.56 35.35
C ARG A 164 -19.81 -17.30 36.00
N ARG A 165 -19.20 -16.12 35.79
CA ARG A 165 -17.88 -15.76 36.32
C ARG A 165 -17.91 -15.23 37.75
N ASP A 166 -19.07 -14.89 38.29
CA ASP A 166 -19.25 -14.52 39.71
C ASP A 166 -18.82 -15.61 40.69
N HIS A 167 -18.71 -16.84 40.21
CA HIS A 167 -18.29 -18.00 40.98
C HIS A 167 -16.79 -18.26 40.86
N GLU A 168 -16.08 -17.52 40.02
CA GLU A 168 -14.70 -17.80 39.63
C GLU A 168 -13.70 -16.82 40.26
N ILE A 169 -12.56 -17.36 40.68
CA ILE A 169 -11.41 -16.62 41.22
C ILE A 169 -10.16 -17.01 40.44
N ILE A 170 -9.32 -16.03 40.10
CA ILE A 170 -7.98 -16.25 39.58
C ILE A 170 -6.96 -15.94 40.66
N VAL A 171 -6.01 -16.84 40.85
CA VAL A 171 -4.88 -16.66 41.77
C VAL A 171 -3.63 -16.29 40.98
N PHE A 172 -2.95 -15.24 41.44
CA PHE A 172 -1.72 -14.70 40.84
C PHE A 172 -0.56 -14.88 41.81
N GLY A 173 0.65 -15.05 41.27
CA GLY A 173 1.88 -15.15 42.07
C GLY A 173 2.21 -16.56 42.56
N LEU A 174 1.47 -17.58 42.12
CA LEU A 174 1.77 -18.98 42.46
C LEU A 174 2.62 -19.64 41.37
N PRO A 175 3.77 -20.25 41.72
CA PRO A 175 4.60 -21.01 40.78
C PRO A 175 3.85 -22.27 40.34
N GLU A 176 4.32 -22.89 39.25
CA GLU A 176 3.77 -24.13 38.71
C GLU A 176 4.61 -25.31 39.17
N SER A 177 3.97 -26.38 39.64
CA SER A 177 4.64 -27.65 39.94
C SER A 177 4.07 -28.78 39.09
N VAL A 178 4.92 -29.76 38.75
CA VAL A 178 4.63 -30.80 37.74
C VAL A 178 3.43 -31.69 38.13
N SER A 179 3.15 -31.82 39.42
CA SER A 179 2.09 -32.69 39.96
C SER A 179 1.11 -31.89 40.84
N GLU A 180 0.75 -30.69 40.40
CA GLU A 180 -0.10 -29.80 41.18
C GLU A 180 -1.59 -30.09 40.97
N ASP A 181 -2.30 -30.37 42.06
CA ASP A 181 -3.76 -30.28 42.08
C ASP A 181 -4.19 -28.87 42.49
N ALA A 182 -4.80 -28.13 41.55
CA ALA A 182 -5.28 -26.78 41.78
C ALA A 182 -6.38 -26.71 42.86
N ALA A 183 -7.15 -27.79 43.05
CA ALA A 183 -8.16 -27.85 44.11
C ALA A 183 -7.50 -27.97 45.49
N ALA A 184 -6.57 -28.92 45.66
CA ALA A 184 -5.80 -29.07 46.90
C ALA A 184 -5.05 -27.78 47.26
N LEU A 185 -4.43 -27.12 46.28
CA LEU A 185 -3.78 -25.83 46.48
C LEU A 185 -4.75 -24.78 47.02
N MET A 186 -5.95 -24.68 46.44
CA MET A 186 -6.95 -23.72 46.89
C MET A 186 -7.43 -24.01 48.31
N THR A 187 -7.53 -25.27 48.71
CA THR A 187 -7.86 -25.66 50.09
C THR A 187 -6.78 -25.23 51.09
N VAL A 188 -5.49 -25.42 50.75
CA VAL A 188 -4.36 -24.95 51.58
C VAL A 188 -4.36 -23.43 51.67
N LEU A 189 -4.53 -22.74 50.54
CA LEU A 189 -4.59 -21.28 50.47
C LEU A 189 -5.76 -20.72 51.29
N ALA A 190 -6.94 -21.34 51.21
CA ALA A 190 -8.09 -20.94 52.01
C ALA A 190 -7.84 -21.15 53.51
N SER A 191 -7.24 -22.29 53.88
CA SER A 191 -6.89 -22.60 55.27
C SER A 191 -5.90 -21.60 55.85
N PHE A 192 -4.91 -21.17 55.05
CA PHE A 192 -4.00 -20.08 55.41
C PHE A 192 -4.74 -18.76 55.67
N LEU A 193 -5.76 -18.46 54.88
CA LEU A 193 -6.66 -17.31 55.07
C LEU A 193 -7.69 -17.52 56.20
N GLY A 194 -7.57 -18.61 56.97
CA GLY A 194 -8.46 -19.00 58.07
C GLY A 194 -9.82 -19.52 57.62
N LEU A 195 -10.01 -19.83 56.34
CA LEU A 195 -11.25 -20.32 55.76
C LEU A 195 -11.14 -21.82 55.44
N THR A 196 -12.03 -22.63 56.01
CA THR A 196 -12.11 -24.05 55.68
C THR A 196 -12.95 -24.23 54.41
N LEU A 197 -12.32 -24.66 53.31
CA LEU A 197 -13.03 -25.08 52.11
C LEU A 197 -13.16 -26.59 52.07
N THR A 198 -14.39 -27.08 51.94
CA THR A 198 -14.64 -28.51 51.69
C THR A 198 -14.43 -28.83 50.21
N PRO A 199 -13.99 -30.05 49.84
CA PRO A 199 -13.81 -30.41 48.43
C PRO A 199 -15.08 -30.20 47.58
N GLY A 200 -16.27 -30.39 48.15
CA GLY A 200 -17.55 -30.15 47.47
C GLY A 200 -17.90 -28.68 47.22
N GLU A 201 -17.22 -27.73 47.87
CA GLU A 201 -17.38 -26.30 47.58
C GLU A 201 -16.60 -25.87 46.34
N ILE A 202 -15.63 -26.67 45.86
CA ILE A 202 -14.86 -26.41 44.64
C ILE A 202 -15.51 -27.19 43.49
N VAL A 203 -16.14 -26.46 42.56
CA VAL A 203 -16.85 -27.05 41.41
C VAL A 203 -15.87 -27.46 40.32
N THR A 204 -14.95 -26.56 39.97
CA THR A 204 -13.87 -26.82 39.00
C THR A 204 -12.61 -26.08 39.39
N SER A 205 -11.46 -26.66 39.08
CA SER A 205 -10.16 -26.00 39.23
C SER A 205 -9.24 -26.40 38.08
N PHE A 206 -8.49 -25.44 37.53
CA PHE A 206 -7.49 -25.66 36.48
C PHE A 206 -6.59 -24.44 36.33
N ARG A 207 -5.45 -24.58 35.64
CA ARG A 207 -4.59 -23.43 35.30
C ARG A 207 -4.98 -22.85 33.94
N ILE A 208 -5.11 -21.52 33.85
CA ILE A 208 -5.28 -20.80 32.58
C ILE A 208 -3.90 -20.51 32.00
N PRO A 209 -3.62 -20.91 30.74
CA PRO A 209 -2.36 -20.57 30.08
C PRO A 209 -2.26 -19.06 29.84
N VAL A 210 -1.09 -18.49 30.10
CA VAL A 210 -0.81 -17.06 29.86
C VAL A 210 0.20 -16.96 28.74
N ARG A 211 -0.14 -16.22 27.67
CA ARG A 211 0.77 -16.01 26.53
C ARG A 211 2.06 -15.35 27.01
N GLY A 212 3.21 -15.96 26.71
CA GLY A 212 4.53 -15.42 27.01
C GLY A 212 4.97 -15.51 28.48
N ALA A 213 4.12 -16.02 29.38
CA ALA A 213 4.59 -16.42 30.70
C ALA A 213 4.84 -17.93 30.70
N SER A 214 5.94 -18.35 31.31
CA SER A 214 6.26 -19.77 31.50
C SER A 214 5.28 -20.48 32.45
N ARG A 215 4.33 -19.75 33.07
CA ARG A 215 3.50 -20.25 34.16
C ARG A 215 2.04 -19.90 33.96
N GLY A 216 1.17 -20.92 33.99
CA GLY A 216 -0.29 -20.73 34.01
C GLY A 216 -0.78 -20.12 35.33
N ARG A 217 -2.01 -19.62 35.38
CA ARG A 217 -2.62 -19.07 36.61
C ARG A 217 -3.74 -19.97 37.10
N PRO A 218 -3.76 -20.40 38.38
CA PRO A 218 -4.87 -21.16 38.93
C PRO A 218 -6.18 -20.37 38.81
N LEU A 219 -7.18 -21.00 38.22
CA LEU A 219 -8.58 -20.58 38.22
C LEU A 219 -9.37 -21.60 39.01
N VAL A 220 -10.18 -21.12 39.95
CA VAL A 220 -11.07 -21.96 40.74
C VAL A 220 -12.48 -21.42 40.66
N ARG A 221 -13.44 -22.31 40.42
CA ARG A 221 -14.88 -22.04 40.51
C ARG A 221 -15.43 -22.62 41.81
N LEU A 222 -16.07 -21.76 42.61
CA LEU A 222 -16.71 -22.15 43.86
C LEU A 222 -18.22 -22.38 43.66
N ASN A 223 -18.83 -23.13 44.56
CA ASN A 223 -20.26 -23.45 44.49
C ASN A 223 -21.14 -22.22 44.77
N THR A 224 -20.68 -21.29 45.62
CA THR A 224 -21.46 -20.10 45.98
C THR A 224 -20.65 -18.80 45.85
N VAL A 225 -21.33 -17.75 45.39
CA VAL A 225 -20.78 -16.38 45.32
C VAL A 225 -20.42 -15.84 46.71
N ALA A 226 -21.15 -16.25 47.75
CA ALA A 226 -20.88 -15.87 49.14
C ALA A 226 -19.50 -16.37 49.59
N ARG A 227 -19.18 -17.65 49.37
CA ARG A 227 -17.85 -18.21 49.68
C ARG A 227 -16.73 -17.54 48.90
N ARG A 228 -16.98 -17.27 47.61
CA ARG A 228 -16.04 -16.53 46.76
C ARG A 228 -15.74 -15.14 47.32
N ASN A 229 -16.76 -14.40 47.72
CA ASN A 229 -16.60 -13.07 48.30
C ASN A 229 -15.88 -13.11 49.66
N GLU A 230 -16.24 -14.05 50.53
CA GLU A 230 -15.59 -14.24 51.82
C GLU A 230 -14.08 -14.49 51.66
N LEU A 231 -13.71 -15.38 50.75
CA LEU A 231 -12.31 -15.70 50.45
C LEU A 231 -11.56 -14.47 49.89
N LEU A 232 -12.15 -13.73 48.94
CA LEU A 232 -11.56 -12.50 48.40
C LEU A 232 -11.39 -11.42 49.47
N GLU A 233 -12.35 -11.26 50.38
CA GLU A 233 -12.27 -10.30 51.47
C GLU A 233 -11.16 -10.62 52.45
N ARG A 234 -11.02 -11.90 52.86
CA ARG A 234 -9.93 -12.32 53.74
C ARG A 234 -8.56 -12.16 53.08
N ALA A 235 -8.45 -12.52 51.80
CA ALA A 235 -7.24 -12.29 51.01
C ALA A 235 -6.87 -10.80 50.94
N ARG A 236 -7.85 -9.89 50.79
CA ARG A 236 -7.59 -8.43 50.81
C ARG A 236 -7.11 -7.95 52.18
N ARG A 237 -7.72 -8.41 53.28
CA ARG A 237 -7.30 -8.06 54.66
C ARG A 237 -5.88 -8.53 54.96
N GLN A 238 -5.47 -9.67 54.39
CA GLN A 238 -4.17 -10.27 54.62
C GLN A 238 -3.17 -10.07 53.47
N ARG A 239 -3.44 -9.14 52.54
CA ARG A 239 -2.65 -8.97 51.31
C ARG A 239 -1.16 -8.80 51.56
N ALA A 240 -0.77 -8.06 52.61
CA ALA A 240 0.64 -7.83 52.95
C ALA A 240 1.37 -9.09 53.43
N ARG A 241 0.64 -10.11 53.90
CA ARG A 241 1.17 -11.37 54.43
C ARG A 241 1.01 -12.54 53.45
N LEU A 242 0.31 -12.35 52.33
CA LEU A 242 0.00 -13.44 51.41
C LEU A 242 1.17 -13.65 50.45
N VAL A 243 2.05 -14.58 50.82
CA VAL A 243 3.30 -14.90 50.10
C VAL A 243 3.31 -16.38 49.73
N ALA A 244 3.82 -16.73 48.54
CA ALA A 244 3.79 -18.10 48.04
C ALA A 244 4.55 -19.08 48.95
N SER A 245 5.68 -18.67 49.54
CA SER A 245 6.46 -19.46 50.50
C SER A 245 5.69 -19.85 51.78
N LEU A 246 4.67 -19.08 52.17
CA LEU A 246 3.84 -19.41 53.33
C LEU A 246 2.75 -20.44 53.01
N ILE A 247 2.40 -20.59 51.74
CA ILE A 247 1.47 -21.62 51.26
C ILE A 247 2.25 -22.93 51.05
N CYS A 248 3.42 -22.84 50.42
CA CYS A 248 4.35 -23.95 50.28
C CYS A 248 5.78 -23.47 50.52
N PRO A 249 6.49 -23.97 51.56
CA PRO A 249 7.85 -23.51 51.89
C PRO A 249 8.88 -23.65 50.78
N SER A 250 8.63 -24.51 49.79
CA SER A 250 9.51 -24.70 48.62
C SER A 250 9.39 -23.60 47.56
N TRP A 251 8.38 -22.73 47.67
CA TRP A 251 8.09 -21.69 46.68
C TRP A 251 8.81 -20.37 46.98
N PRO A 252 9.06 -19.53 45.95
CA PRO A 252 9.66 -18.22 46.15
C PRO A 252 8.79 -17.33 47.06
N GLY A 253 9.41 -16.31 47.66
CA GLY A 253 8.75 -15.30 48.47
C GLY A 253 7.88 -14.31 47.68
N ASP A 254 7.31 -14.72 46.55
CA ASP A 254 6.52 -13.85 45.68
C ASP A 254 5.16 -13.53 46.32
N SER A 255 4.70 -12.28 46.16
CA SER A 255 3.39 -11.87 46.65
C SER A 255 2.27 -12.56 45.87
N VAL A 256 1.32 -13.14 46.60
CA VAL A 256 0.16 -13.82 46.04
C VAL A 256 -1.04 -12.88 46.10
N SER A 257 -1.85 -12.85 45.04
CA SER A 257 -3.09 -12.08 45.03
C SER A 257 -4.24 -12.84 44.40
N LEU A 258 -5.41 -12.73 45.00
CA LEU A 258 -6.65 -13.31 44.48
C LEU A 258 -7.46 -12.19 43.83
N ARG A 259 -7.97 -12.46 42.63
CA ARG A 259 -8.84 -11.53 41.90
C ARG A 259 -10.05 -12.27 41.37
N GLU A 260 -11.14 -11.55 41.24
CA GLU A 260 -12.28 -12.00 40.48
C GLU A 260 -11.95 -12.12 38.99
N ARG A 261 -12.59 -13.07 38.30
CA ARG A 261 -12.44 -13.18 36.85
C ARG A 261 -13.35 -12.17 36.15
N ALA A 262 -12.74 -11.15 35.59
CA ALA A 262 -13.44 -10.15 34.77
C ALA A 262 -13.76 -10.67 33.36
N THR A 263 -14.84 -10.20 32.75
CA THR A 263 -15.18 -10.40 31.33
C THR A 263 -14.24 -9.64 30.40
N ALA A 264 -14.31 -9.90 29.09
CA ALA A 264 -13.51 -9.14 28.12
C ALA A 264 -13.92 -7.67 28.07
N ALA A 265 -15.23 -7.38 28.12
CA ALA A 265 -15.77 -6.03 28.18
C ALA A 265 -15.32 -5.31 29.45
N GLU A 266 -15.46 -5.94 30.61
CA GLU A 266 -15.02 -5.38 31.91
C GLU A 266 -13.52 -5.08 31.93
N ARG A 267 -12.68 -5.95 31.36
CA ARG A 267 -11.23 -5.69 31.26
C ARG A 267 -10.92 -4.51 30.33
N ARG A 268 -11.67 -4.33 29.23
CA ARG A 268 -11.51 -3.18 28.34
C ARG A 268 -11.86 -1.89 29.08
N VAL A 269 -13.01 -1.86 29.76
CA VAL A 269 -13.43 -0.74 30.60
C VAL A 269 -12.37 -0.45 31.66
N PHE A 270 -11.94 -1.43 32.43
CA PHE A 270 -10.89 -1.24 33.44
C PHE A 270 -9.58 -0.70 32.88
N GLY A 271 -9.16 -1.19 31.70
CA GLY A 271 -7.96 -0.72 31.01
C GLY A 271 -8.09 0.74 30.56
N GLU A 272 -9.25 1.12 30.04
CA GLU A 272 -9.58 2.50 29.67
C GLU A 272 -9.57 3.42 30.89
N VAL A 273 -10.27 3.06 31.96
CA VAL A 273 -10.29 3.83 33.22
C VAL A 273 -8.89 3.96 33.80
N SER A 274 -8.10 2.88 33.81
CA SER A 274 -6.73 2.90 34.31
C SER A 274 -5.81 3.79 33.47
N ARG A 275 -6.08 3.93 32.16
CA ARG A 275 -5.36 4.86 31.28
C ARG A 275 -5.77 6.30 31.58
N LEU A 276 -7.07 6.59 31.67
CA LEU A 276 -7.58 7.92 32.03
C LEU A 276 -7.08 8.34 33.41
N ALA A 277 -7.13 7.44 34.39
CA ALA A 277 -6.63 7.67 35.72
C ALA A 277 -5.16 8.10 35.75
N ARG A 278 -4.30 7.43 34.99
CA ARG A 278 -2.88 7.80 34.85
C ARG A 278 -2.69 9.17 34.20
N LEU A 279 -3.49 9.51 33.19
CA LEU A 279 -3.42 10.80 32.51
C LEU A 279 -3.85 11.98 33.41
N HIS A 280 -4.78 11.73 34.35
CA HIS A 280 -5.37 12.76 35.19
C HIS A 280 -4.96 12.68 36.67
N GLY A 281 -3.93 11.92 37.00
CA GLY A 281 -3.41 11.81 38.37
C GLY A 281 -4.35 11.16 39.38
N ILE A 282 -5.29 10.31 38.93
CA ILE A 282 -6.16 9.52 39.80
C ILE A 282 -5.33 8.35 40.36
N GLY A 283 -5.09 8.35 41.67
CA GLY A 283 -4.16 7.39 42.28
C GLY A 283 -4.68 5.94 42.37
N TYR A 284 -5.99 5.74 42.33
CA TYR A 284 -6.59 4.47 42.71
C TYR A 284 -7.72 4.05 41.78
N VAL A 285 -7.56 2.89 41.12
CA VAL A 285 -8.58 2.23 40.30
C VAL A 285 -8.64 0.75 40.67
N TRP A 286 -9.84 0.21 40.89
CA TRP A 286 -10.04 -1.20 41.20
C TRP A 286 -11.35 -1.71 40.62
N MET A 287 -11.50 -3.03 40.53
CA MET A 287 -12.74 -3.68 40.11
C MET A 287 -13.36 -4.43 41.28
N ARG A 288 -14.68 -4.37 41.39
CA ARG A 288 -15.47 -5.17 42.33
C ARG A 288 -16.79 -5.57 41.68
N ARG A 289 -17.02 -6.89 41.55
CA ARG A 289 -18.22 -7.47 40.91
C ARG A 289 -18.43 -6.96 39.49
N GLY A 290 -17.35 -6.94 38.70
CA GLY A 290 -17.38 -6.46 37.31
C GLY A 290 -17.47 -4.94 37.16
N VAL A 291 -17.82 -4.22 38.23
CA VAL A 291 -17.89 -2.75 38.23
C VAL A 291 -16.51 -2.16 38.51
N THR A 292 -16.08 -1.23 37.67
CA THR A 292 -14.83 -0.49 37.87
C THR A 292 -15.09 0.74 38.73
N TYR A 293 -14.31 0.88 39.79
CA TYR A 293 -14.34 2.01 40.70
C TYR A 293 -13.02 2.77 40.66
N PHE A 294 -13.08 4.06 40.98
CA PHE A 294 -11.90 4.89 41.14
C PHE A 294 -12.06 5.87 42.31
N ARG A 295 -10.95 6.36 42.85
CA ARG A 295 -10.92 7.49 43.79
C ARG A 295 -9.69 8.35 43.50
N VAL A 296 -9.85 9.67 43.64
CA VAL A 296 -8.83 10.65 43.23
C VAL A 296 -7.59 10.54 44.13
N SER A 297 -7.81 10.59 45.44
CA SER A 297 -6.78 10.50 46.47
C SER A 297 -7.13 9.47 47.53
N GLU A 298 -6.17 9.14 48.39
CA GLU A 298 -6.43 8.29 49.55
C GLU A 298 -7.41 8.98 50.51
N GLY A 299 -8.36 8.22 51.05
CA GLY A 299 -9.44 8.76 51.89
C GLY A 299 -10.60 9.44 51.13
N SER A 300 -10.43 9.78 49.85
CA SER A 300 -11.52 10.34 49.05
C SER A 300 -12.62 9.30 48.75
N ARG A 301 -13.84 9.80 48.49
CA ARG A 301 -15.00 8.96 48.11
C ARG A 301 -14.67 8.16 46.85
N ALA A 302 -15.08 6.90 46.84
CA ALA A 302 -15.04 6.06 45.65
C ALA A 302 -16.19 6.39 44.70
N PHE A 303 -15.90 6.48 43.41
CA PHE A 303 -16.86 6.67 42.33
C PHE A 303 -16.90 5.44 41.44
N CYS A 304 -18.09 5.10 40.96
CA CYS A 304 -18.26 4.11 39.90
C CYS A 304 -17.89 4.76 38.57
N TYR A 305 -17.16 4.04 37.73
CA TYR A 305 -16.98 4.47 36.35
C TYR A 305 -18.28 4.22 35.58
N VAL A 306 -18.75 5.26 34.90
CA VAL A 306 -19.91 5.21 34.00
C VAL A 306 -19.47 5.62 32.60
N SER A 307 -18.80 6.76 32.48
CA SER A 307 -18.23 7.25 31.22
C SER A 307 -16.94 8.07 31.43
N PRO A 308 -16.15 8.28 30.36
CA PRO A 308 -15.00 9.18 30.41
C PRO A 308 -15.38 10.60 30.84
N GLU A 309 -16.49 11.14 30.34
CA GLU A 309 -16.93 12.52 30.62
C GLU A 309 -17.31 12.69 32.09
N GLU A 310 -18.01 11.72 32.68
CA GLU A 310 -18.35 11.76 34.10
C GLU A 310 -17.10 11.66 34.99
N THR A 311 -16.13 10.83 34.58
CA THR A 311 -14.83 10.73 35.27
C THR A 311 -14.11 12.07 35.26
N LEU A 312 -14.07 12.76 34.11
CA LEU A 312 -13.45 14.08 33.98
C LEU A 312 -14.18 15.15 34.79
N ARG A 313 -15.51 15.10 34.88
CA ARG A 313 -16.27 16.00 35.76
C ARG A 313 -15.84 15.80 37.21
N VAL A 314 -15.81 14.57 37.71
CA VAL A 314 -15.41 14.26 39.09
C VAL A 314 -13.99 14.76 39.40
N VAL A 315 -13.04 14.55 38.48
CA VAL A 315 -11.66 15.04 38.65
C VAL A 315 -11.60 16.57 38.58
N GLY A 316 -12.31 17.19 37.64
CA GLY A 316 -12.36 18.64 37.46
C GLY A 316 -12.98 19.39 38.64
N PHE A 317 -13.96 18.80 39.32
CA PHE A 317 -14.49 19.34 40.58
C PHE A 317 -13.48 19.22 41.74
N GLY A 318 -12.63 18.19 41.74
CA GLY A 318 -11.58 18.02 42.75
C GLY A 318 -10.37 18.94 42.58
N ALA A 319 -10.07 19.40 41.35
CA ALA A 319 -8.90 20.24 41.07
C ALA A 319 -9.04 21.71 41.52
N ARG A 320 -10.20 22.12 42.05
CA ARG A 320 -10.46 23.53 42.43
C ARG A 320 -10.04 23.95 43.83
N SER A 321 -9.34 23.12 44.62
CA SER A 321 -8.61 23.66 45.79
C SER A 321 -7.52 22.72 46.33
N PRO A 322 -6.24 22.96 46.00
CA PRO A 322 -5.19 22.97 46.99
C PRO A 322 -5.10 24.41 47.52
N GLY A 323 -5.90 24.74 48.54
CA GLY A 323 -5.53 25.85 49.41
C GLY A 323 -4.10 25.60 49.89
N PRO A 324 -3.23 26.61 49.93
CA PRO A 324 -1.84 26.42 50.32
C PRO A 324 -1.82 25.81 51.71
N SER A 325 -1.25 24.61 51.80
CA SER A 325 -0.84 23.97 53.06
C SER A 325 0.28 24.79 53.69
N LEU A 326 -0.07 25.95 54.24
CA LEU A 326 0.75 26.73 55.16
C LEU A 326 0.63 26.09 56.53
N SER A 327 1.48 25.10 56.81
CA SER A 327 1.85 24.56 58.13
C SER A 327 2.83 23.40 57.88
N ALA A 328 4.02 23.31 58.45
CA ALA A 328 4.74 24.13 59.39
C ALA A 328 6.22 23.74 59.28
N LEU A 329 7.07 24.69 58.92
CA LEU A 329 8.50 24.62 59.25
C LEU A 329 8.59 24.94 60.75
N SER A 330 8.65 23.88 61.57
CA SER A 330 9.07 23.97 62.96
C SER A 330 10.25 23.00 63.15
N LEU A 331 11.44 23.55 62.97
CA LEU A 331 12.80 23.07 63.23
C LEU A 331 13.58 24.39 63.40
N ASP A 332 14.31 24.72 64.46
CA ASP A 332 14.79 24.00 65.62
C ASP A 332 15.07 25.09 66.67
N GLY A 333 14.59 24.89 67.89
CA GLY A 333 14.98 25.70 69.05
C GLY A 333 15.61 24.78 70.09
N ARG A 334 16.92 24.54 69.94
CA ARG A 334 17.73 23.77 70.89
C ARG A 334 18.79 24.72 71.46
N SER A 335 18.56 25.17 72.69
CA SER A 335 19.55 25.84 73.53
C SER A 335 19.63 25.07 74.86
N ASP A 336 20.85 25.06 75.39
CA ASP A 336 21.37 24.29 76.53
C ASP A 336 20.58 24.34 77.84
#